data_AF-A0A2V9S5S6-F1
#
_entry.id   AF-A0A2V9S5S6-F1
#
_cell.length_a   1.000
_cell.length_b   1.000
_cell.length_c   1.000
_cell.angle_alpha   90.00
_cell.angle_beta   90.00
_cell.angle_gamma   90.00
#
_symmetry.space_group_name_H-M   'P 1'
#
loop_
_entity.id
_entity.type
_entity.pdbx_description
1 polymer ?
#
loop_
_entity_poly.entity_id
_entity_poly.type
_entity_poly.pdbx_seq_one_letter_code
_entity_poly.pdbx_strand_id
1 'polypeptide(L)'
;MVFDTAPEDIDAILEIADAVDAAILLDDYPAARALLYGLMSELRVRTCNLPLATYPVALTEAARLLDEKKNDEARMVLMVALSTLVAIDRATPLPLLLAREAINEAEAQRNTEKDSARELLDTARYELDRAMALGYATQDPEYKALKDEISNLQKQLKTNEDSSSLFSRLKERLSAFLKRQSTGKQSRQVESQRQ
;
A
#
# COMPACT_ATOMS: atom_id res chain seq x y z
N MET A 1 1.91 2.68 10.20
CA MET A 1 1.96 1.35 10.82
C MET A 1 2.38 0.35 9.75
N VAL A 2 3.31 -0.54 10.05
CA VAL A 2 3.76 -1.59 9.13
C VAL A 2 3.09 -2.88 9.57
N PHE A 3 2.48 -3.59 8.63
CA PHE A 3 1.95 -4.93 8.82
C PHE A 3 2.66 -5.86 7.85
N ASP A 4 3.31 -6.88 8.37
CA ASP A 4 3.98 -7.91 7.57
C ASP A 4 3.81 -9.26 8.26
N THR A 5 2.58 -9.76 8.19
CA THR A 5 2.17 -11.04 8.76
C THR A 5 2.09 -12.14 7.71
N ALA A 6 2.11 -11.76 6.43
CA ALA A 6 2.07 -12.67 5.31
C ALA A 6 3.31 -13.58 5.25
N PRO A 7 3.14 -14.88 4.92
CA PRO A 7 4.27 -15.73 4.57
C PRO A 7 5.12 -15.11 3.45
N GLU A 8 6.42 -15.39 3.45
CA GLU A 8 7.30 -15.00 2.34
C GLU A 8 7.02 -15.82 1.09
N ASP A 9 6.66 -17.10 1.28
CA ASP A 9 6.41 -18.08 0.22
C ASP A 9 5.03 -17.90 -0.43
N ILE A 10 4.99 -17.92 -1.77
CA ILE A 10 3.77 -17.73 -2.55
C ILE A 10 2.83 -18.93 -2.42
N ASP A 11 3.35 -20.16 -2.34
CA ASP A 11 2.49 -21.35 -2.22
C ASP A 11 1.74 -21.33 -0.88
N ALA A 12 2.41 -20.98 0.22
CA ALA A 12 1.77 -20.77 1.52
C ALA A 12 0.72 -19.64 1.49
N ILE A 13 0.94 -18.56 0.74
CA ILE A 13 -0.05 -17.49 0.54
C ILE A 13 -1.30 -18.04 -0.16
N LEU A 14 -1.12 -18.85 -1.21
CA LEU A 14 -2.22 -19.43 -1.97
C LEU A 14 -3.01 -20.45 -1.14
N GLU A 15 -2.33 -21.28 -0.33
CA GLU A 15 -2.99 -22.21 0.60
C GLU A 15 -3.90 -21.47 1.60
N ILE A 16 -3.43 -20.34 2.15
CA ILE A 16 -4.23 -19.52 3.05
C ILE A 16 -5.40 -18.87 2.29
N ALA A 17 -5.17 -18.41 1.05
CA ALA A 17 -6.23 -17.83 0.22
C ALA A 17 -7.35 -18.85 -0.08
N ASP A 18 -6.99 -20.09 -0.41
CA ASP A 18 -7.96 -21.18 -0.61
C ASP A 18 -8.74 -21.48 0.67
N ALA A 19 -8.07 -21.44 1.84
CA ALA A 19 -8.72 -21.61 3.13
C ALA A 19 -9.70 -20.44 3.46
N VAL A 20 -9.35 -19.22 3.07
CA VAL A 20 -10.25 -18.06 3.16
C VAL A 20 -11.49 -18.28 2.29
N ASP A 21 -11.32 -18.69 1.04
CA ASP A 21 -12.43 -18.94 0.12
C ASP A 21 -13.35 -20.05 0.64
N ALA A 22 -12.77 -21.12 1.20
CA ALA A 22 -13.54 -22.18 1.85
C ALA A 22 -14.33 -21.69 3.06
N ALA A 23 -13.73 -20.86 3.92
CA ALA A 23 -14.42 -20.29 5.08
C ALA A 23 -15.56 -19.34 4.67
N ILE A 24 -15.36 -18.54 3.61
CA ILE A 24 -16.39 -17.67 3.04
C ILE A 24 -17.54 -18.51 2.46
N LEU A 25 -17.24 -19.59 1.73
CA LEU A 25 -18.25 -20.48 1.16
C LEU A 25 -19.14 -21.13 2.23
N LEU A 26 -18.61 -21.30 3.44
CA LEU A 26 -19.31 -21.84 4.61
C LEU A 26 -19.98 -20.76 5.48
N ASP A 27 -19.97 -19.49 5.06
CA ASP A 27 -20.43 -18.33 5.82
C ASP A 27 -19.71 -18.14 7.19
N ASP A 28 -18.53 -18.74 7.38
CA ASP A 28 -17.69 -18.57 8.58
C ASP A 28 -16.81 -17.31 8.44
N TYR A 29 -17.47 -16.16 8.46
CA TYR A 29 -16.80 -14.86 8.39
C TYR A 29 -15.79 -14.61 9.53
N PRO A 30 -16.02 -15.07 10.78
CA PRO A 30 -15.01 -14.99 11.83
C PRO A 30 -13.70 -15.73 11.46
N ALA A 31 -13.78 -16.97 10.94
CA ALA A 31 -12.60 -17.71 10.51
C ALA A 31 -11.92 -17.06 9.30
N ALA A 32 -12.70 -16.68 8.28
CA ALA A 32 -12.18 -15.99 7.10
C ALA A 32 -11.43 -14.71 7.48
N ARG A 33 -11.96 -13.92 8.43
CA ARG A 33 -11.31 -12.71 8.93
C ARG A 33 -9.98 -13.00 9.60
N ALA A 34 -9.92 -14.04 10.44
CA ALA A 34 -8.68 -14.43 11.12
C ALA A 34 -7.60 -14.85 10.11
N LEU A 35 -7.98 -15.59 9.06
CA LEU A 35 -7.07 -15.99 7.99
C LEU A 35 -6.60 -14.79 7.15
N LEU A 36 -7.50 -13.86 6.80
CA LEU A 36 -7.16 -12.64 6.06
C LEU A 36 -6.16 -11.74 6.80
N TYR A 37 -6.16 -11.74 8.14
CA TYR A 37 -5.11 -11.05 8.91
C TYR A 37 -3.72 -11.66 8.67
N GLY A 38 -3.65 -12.96 8.37
CA GLY A 38 -2.42 -13.65 8.01
C GLY A 38 -1.94 -13.34 6.59
N LEU A 39 -2.72 -12.67 5.75
CA LEU A 39 -2.33 -12.28 4.38
C LEU A 39 -1.94 -10.79 4.27
N MET A 40 -1.67 -10.12 5.38
CA MET A 40 -1.40 -8.69 5.38
C MET A 40 0.10 -8.41 5.21
N SER A 41 0.46 -7.74 4.11
CA SER A 41 1.81 -7.21 3.86
C SER A 41 1.72 -5.80 3.28
N GLU A 42 1.49 -4.82 4.16
CA GLU A 42 1.23 -3.42 3.78
C GLU A 42 1.73 -2.39 4.81
N LEU A 43 2.16 -1.25 4.29
CA LEU A 43 2.34 -0.03 5.05
C LEU A 43 1.02 0.76 5.09
N ARG A 44 0.47 0.96 6.29
CA ARG A 44 -0.72 1.79 6.52
C ARG A 44 -0.35 3.17 7.04
N VAL A 45 -0.77 4.21 6.31
CA VAL A 45 -0.64 5.62 6.70
C VAL A 45 -2.02 6.18 6.99
N ARG A 46 -2.23 6.66 8.21
CA ARG A 46 -3.45 7.35 8.63
C ARG A 46 -3.22 8.86 8.62
N THR A 47 -4.01 9.58 7.82
CA THR A 47 -3.99 11.04 7.79
C THR A 47 -5.28 11.56 8.41
N CYS A 48 -5.17 12.26 9.55
CA CYS A 48 -6.31 12.94 10.18
C CYS A 48 -6.42 14.36 9.61
N ASN A 49 -7.53 14.65 8.93
CA ASN A 49 -7.78 15.94 8.29
C ASN A 49 -8.59 16.84 9.20
N LEU A 50 -8.13 18.08 9.33
CA LEU A 50 -8.77 19.11 10.14
C LEU A 50 -9.77 19.91 9.30
N PRO A 51 -11.07 19.96 9.67
CA PRO A 51 -12.05 20.80 8.98
C PRO A 51 -11.77 22.28 9.21
N LEU A 52 -11.15 22.96 8.25
CA LEU A 52 -10.69 24.35 8.42
C LEU A 52 -11.84 25.36 8.59
N ALA A 53 -13.04 25.04 8.13
CA ALA A 53 -14.20 25.93 8.26
C ALA A 53 -14.82 25.89 9.66
N THR A 54 -14.91 24.71 10.28
CA THR A 54 -15.65 24.51 11.53
C THR A 54 -14.75 24.38 12.74
N TYR A 55 -13.53 23.86 12.57
CA TYR A 55 -12.62 23.63 13.69
C TYR A 55 -12.17 24.92 14.38
N PRO A 56 -11.75 25.99 13.66
CA PRO A 56 -11.41 27.26 14.31
C PRO A 56 -12.59 27.89 15.07
N VAL A 57 -13.82 27.76 14.54
CA VAL A 57 -15.03 28.26 15.20
C VAL A 57 -15.25 27.54 16.54
N ALA A 58 -15.09 26.23 16.55
CA ALA A 58 -15.20 25.44 17.78
C ALA A 58 -14.11 25.79 18.81
N LEU A 59 -12.88 26.09 18.37
CA LEU A 59 -11.80 26.53 19.27
C LEU A 59 -12.11 27.89 19.91
N THR A 60 -12.60 28.84 19.13
CA THR A 60 -13.00 30.16 19.63
C THR A 60 -14.13 30.05 20.65
N GLU A 61 -15.13 29.22 20.36
CA GLU A 61 -16.25 29.00 21.28
C GLU A 61 -15.81 28.30 22.56
N ALA A 62 -14.94 27.30 22.46
CA ALA A 62 -14.36 26.65 23.64
C ALA A 62 -13.56 27.63 24.51
N ALA A 63 -12.79 28.54 23.91
CA ALA A 63 -12.04 29.57 24.63
C ALA A 63 -12.98 30.51 25.38
N ARG A 64 -14.06 30.99 24.74
CA ARG A 64 -15.09 31.82 25.38
C ARG A 64 -15.73 31.12 26.58
N LEU A 65 -16.04 29.83 26.46
CA LEU A 65 -16.62 29.04 27.56
C LEU A 65 -15.64 28.85 28.73
N LEU A 66 -14.34 28.72 28.45
CA LEU A 66 -13.30 28.66 29.49
C LEU A 66 -13.19 29.98 30.26
N ASP A 67 -13.26 31.12 29.57
CA ASP A 67 -13.27 32.45 30.22
C ASP A 67 -14.49 32.62 31.15
N GLU A 68 -15.62 32.02 30.78
CA GLU A 68 -16.84 31.95 31.58
C GLU A 68 -16.81 30.87 32.68
N LYS A 69 -15.69 30.16 32.86
CA LYS A 69 -15.51 29.02 33.79
C LYS A 69 -16.45 27.83 33.53
N LYS A 70 -17.02 27.74 32.33
CA LYS A 70 -17.91 26.65 31.88
C LYS A 70 -17.10 25.51 31.29
N ASN A 71 -16.29 24.87 32.13
CA ASN A 71 -15.31 23.87 31.71
C ASN A 71 -15.95 22.63 31.03
N ASP A 72 -17.10 22.17 31.54
CA ASP A 72 -17.79 21.01 30.98
C ASP A 72 -18.35 21.30 29.57
N GLU A 73 -18.88 22.51 29.37
CA GLU A 73 -19.39 22.96 28.07
C GLU A 73 -18.25 23.12 27.05
N ALA A 74 -17.14 23.74 27.47
CA ALA A 74 -15.93 23.85 26.64
C ALA A 74 -15.40 22.46 26.22
N ARG A 75 -15.37 21.51 27.16
CA ARG A 75 -14.97 20.12 26.88
C ARG A 75 -15.90 19.47 25.86
N MET A 76 -17.21 19.65 25.98
CA MET A 76 -18.17 19.10 25.01
C MET A 76 -17.94 19.66 23.60
N VAL A 77 -17.74 20.97 23.47
CA VAL A 77 -17.44 21.62 22.18
C VAL A 77 -16.17 21.02 21.54
N LEU A 78 -15.10 20.86 22.32
CA LEU A 78 -13.85 20.27 21.84
C LEU A 78 -14.01 18.79 21.45
N MET A 79 -14.79 18.00 22.21
CA MET A 79 -15.06 16.60 21.87
C MET A 79 -15.87 16.47 20.58
N VAL A 80 -16.86 17.34 20.36
CA VAL A 80 -17.61 17.41 19.10
C VAL A 80 -16.65 17.75 17.97
N ALA A 81 -15.82 18.79 18.13
CA ALA A 81 -14.85 19.18 17.11
C ALA A 81 -13.86 18.06 16.75
N LEU A 82 -13.32 17.34 17.75
CA LEU A 82 -12.47 16.17 17.52
C LEU A 82 -13.19 15.05 16.77
N SER A 83 -14.48 14.84 17.04
CA SER A 83 -15.29 13.81 16.39
C SER A 83 -15.59 14.13 14.92
N THR A 84 -15.38 15.38 14.49
CA THR A 84 -15.51 15.79 13.08
C THR A 84 -14.24 15.56 12.26
N LEU A 85 -13.12 15.15 12.88
CA LEU A 85 -11.88 14.88 12.16
C LEU A 85 -12.06 13.70 11.21
N VAL A 86 -11.75 13.93 9.93
CA VAL A 86 -11.83 12.87 8.92
C VAL A 86 -10.50 12.16 8.83
N ALA A 87 -10.44 10.93 9.31
CA ALA A 87 -9.29 10.05 9.12
C ALA A 87 -9.37 9.34 7.77
N ILE A 88 -8.30 9.44 6.99
CA ILE A 88 -8.11 8.69 5.74
C ILE A 88 -6.99 7.69 5.97
N ASP A 89 -7.31 6.40 5.84
CA ASP A 89 -6.32 5.32 5.87
C ASP A 89 -5.88 4.98 4.44
N ARG A 90 -4.57 4.93 4.22
CA ARG A 90 -3.98 4.46 2.96
C ARG A 90 -3.11 3.25 3.21
N ALA A 91 -3.36 2.20 2.45
CA ALA A 91 -2.56 0.99 2.48
C ALA A 91 -1.70 0.91 1.21
N THR A 92 -0.39 0.78 1.41
CA THR A 92 0.60 0.60 0.35
C THR A 92 1.17 -0.80 0.46
N PRO A 93 1.05 -1.67 -0.56
CA PRO A 93 1.59 -3.03 -0.49
C PRO A 93 3.11 -3.02 -0.28
N LEU A 94 3.60 -3.76 0.72
CA LEU A 94 5.04 -3.89 0.96
C LEU A 94 5.78 -4.58 -0.19
N PRO A 95 5.24 -5.65 -0.82
CA PRO A 95 5.92 -6.29 -1.95
C PRO A 95 6.24 -5.31 -3.09
N LEU A 96 5.32 -4.38 -3.40
CA LEU A 96 5.57 -3.37 -4.43
C LEU A 96 6.67 -2.37 -4.05
N LEU A 97 6.84 -2.11 -2.74
CA LEU A 97 7.94 -1.27 -2.23
C LEU A 97 9.27 -2.02 -2.32
N LEU A 98 9.29 -3.30 -1.95
CA LEU A 98 10.46 -4.18 -2.06
C LEU A 98 10.90 -4.35 -3.52
N ALA A 99 9.95 -4.57 -4.44
CA ALA A 99 10.23 -4.64 -5.87
C ALA A 99 10.90 -3.36 -6.40
N ARG A 100 10.42 -2.20 -5.95
CA ARG A 100 11.01 -0.91 -6.33
C ARG A 100 12.43 -0.76 -5.80
N GLU A 101 12.68 -1.16 -4.57
CA GLU A 101 14.01 -1.06 -3.98
C GLU A 101 15.00 -2.01 -4.67
N ALA A 102 14.58 -3.24 -4.95
CA ALA A 102 15.39 -4.19 -5.70
C ALA A 102 15.75 -3.66 -7.10
N ILE A 103 14.84 -2.96 -7.80
CA ILE A 103 15.15 -2.30 -9.07
C ILE A 103 16.15 -1.15 -8.91
N ASN A 104 16.05 -0.35 -7.85
CA ASN A 104 16.99 0.73 -7.57
C ASN A 104 18.41 0.18 -7.30
N GLU A 105 18.50 -0.87 -6.49
CA GLU A 105 19.77 -1.54 -6.20
C GLU A 105 20.35 -2.20 -7.46
N ALA A 106 19.51 -2.83 -8.28
CA ALA A 106 19.94 -3.43 -9.54
C ALA A 106 20.53 -2.39 -10.49
N GLU A 107 19.93 -1.20 -10.55
CA GLU A 107 20.45 -0.09 -11.34
C GLU A 107 21.83 0.37 -10.84
N ALA A 108 22.02 0.46 -9.51
CA ALA A 108 23.28 0.86 -8.91
C ALA A 108 24.41 -0.15 -9.22
N GLN A 109 24.07 -1.44 -9.27
CA GLN A 109 25.02 -2.52 -9.50
C GLN A 109 25.22 -2.88 -10.99
N ARG A 110 24.46 -2.28 -11.91
CA ARG A 110 24.38 -2.67 -13.34
C ARG A 110 25.72 -2.72 -14.09
N ASN A 111 26.71 -1.95 -13.63
CA ASN A 111 28.03 -1.84 -14.28
C ASN A 111 29.13 -2.64 -13.57
N THR A 112 28.99 -2.91 -12.27
CA THR A 112 30.03 -3.50 -11.42
C THR A 112 29.75 -4.96 -11.10
N GLU A 113 28.49 -5.30 -10.81
CA GLU A 113 28.07 -6.61 -10.33
C GLU A 113 26.81 -7.07 -11.09
N LYS A 114 27.00 -7.48 -12.33
CA LYS A 114 25.88 -7.79 -13.23
C LYS A 114 25.04 -8.98 -12.81
N ASP A 115 25.65 -9.98 -12.19
CA ASP A 115 24.91 -11.14 -11.71
C ASP A 115 24.08 -10.77 -10.47
N SER A 116 24.66 -10.03 -9.52
CA SER A 116 23.92 -9.43 -8.39
C SER A 116 22.76 -8.54 -8.86
N ALA A 117 23.00 -7.68 -9.86
CA ALA A 117 21.94 -6.85 -10.45
C ALA A 117 20.82 -7.68 -11.08
N ARG A 118 21.11 -8.87 -11.62
CA ARG A 118 20.11 -9.76 -12.20
C ARG A 118 19.30 -10.49 -11.15
N GLU A 119 19.94 -10.94 -10.07
CA GLU A 119 19.27 -11.53 -8.91
C GLU A 119 18.30 -10.53 -8.27
N LEU A 120 18.70 -9.26 -8.14
CA LEU A 120 17.81 -8.19 -7.68
C LEU A 120 16.59 -7.99 -8.60
N LEU A 121 16.76 -8.13 -9.91
CA LEU A 121 15.63 -8.10 -10.84
C LEU A 121 14.73 -9.34 -10.74
N ASP A 122 15.28 -10.50 -10.39
CA ASP A 122 14.49 -11.69 -10.06
C ASP A 122 13.69 -11.49 -8.77
N THR A 123 14.31 -10.90 -7.74
CA THR A 123 13.63 -10.48 -6.51
C THR A 123 12.49 -9.51 -6.82
N ALA A 124 12.73 -8.51 -7.67
CA ALA A 124 11.68 -7.57 -8.06
C ALA A 124 10.49 -8.26 -8.75
N ARG A 125 10.75 -9.26 -9.60
CA ARG A 125 9.68 -10.05 -10.23
C ARG A 125 8.93 -10.91 -9.22
N TYR A 126 9.65 -11.57 -8.31
CA TYR A 126 9.07 -12.36 -7.25
C TYR A 126 8.13 -11.53 -6.38
N GLU A 127 8.54 -10.33 -5.98
CA GLU A 127 7.71 -9.44 -5.18
C GLU A 127 6.47 -8.92 -5.92
N LEU A 128 6.54 -8.76 -7.26
CA LEU A 128 5.35 -8.48 -8.07
C LEU A 128 4.36 -9.66 -8.06
N ASP A 129 4.85 -10.89 -8.16
CA ASP A 129 4.02 -12.10 -8.07
C ASP A 129 3.43 -12.28 -6.67
N ARG A 130 4.23 -12.04 -5.63
CA ARG A 130 3.79 -12.06 -4.24
C ARG A 130 2.71 -11.01 -3.98
N ALA A 131 2.85 -9.80 -4.52
CA ALA A 131 1.80 -8.78 -4.44
C ALA A 131 0.47 -9.25 -5.05
N MET A 132 0.53 -9.91 -6.21
CA MET A 132 -0.66 -10.46 -6.87
C MET A 132 -1.33 -11.56 -6.03
N ALA A 133 -0.53 -12.50 -5.51
CA ALA A 133 -0.99 -13.61 -4.68
C ALA A 133 -1.68 -13.11 -3.40
N LEU A 134 -1.16 -12.04 -2.79
CA LEU A 134 -1.75 -11.38 -1.61
C LEU A 134 -3.01 -10.56 -1.91
N GLY A 135 -3.52 -10.59 -3.14
CA GLY A 135 -4.77 -9.91 -3.48
C GLY A 135 -4.60 -8.43 -3.87
N TYR A 136 -3.36 -7.91 -3.96
CA TYR A 136 -3.14 -6.50 -4.28
C TYR A 136 -3.31 -6.26 -5.79
N ALA A 137 -4.55 -5.97 -6.20
CA ALA A 137 -4.93 -5.72 -7.60
C ALA A 137 -4.58 -6.87 -8.56
N THR A 138 -4.96 -8.08 -8.16
CA THR A 138 -4.64 -9.36 -8.81
C THR A 138 -5.02 -9.47 -10.29
N GLN A 139 -5.85 -8.56 -10.81
CA GLN A 139 -6.27 -8.53 -12.23
C GLN A 139 -5.68 -7.35 -13.02
N ASP A 140 -4.80 -6.55 -12.42
CA ASP A 140 -4.22 -5.42 -13.12
C ASP A 140 -3.20 -5.91 -14.18
N PRO A 141 -3.42 -5.63 -15.48
CA PRO A 141 -2.51 -6.06 -16.54
C PRO A 141 -1.10 -5.46 -16.41
N GLU A 142 -0.95 -4.41 -15.60
CA GLU A 142 0.32 -3.77 -15.36
C GLU A 142 1.34 -4.65 -14.64
N TYR A 143 0.90 -5.60 -13.80
CA TYR A 143 1.80 -6.61 -13.22
C TYR A 143 2.55 -7.39 -14.30
N LYS A 144 1.80 -7.88 -15.30
CA LYS A 144 2.40 -8.61 -16.42
C LYS A 144 3.37 -7.71 -17.20
N ALA A 145 2.94 -6.50 -17.51
CA ALA A 145 3.77 -5.56 -18.26
C ALA A 145 5.08 -5.17 -17.52
N LEU A 146 5.02 -4.96 -16.20
CA LEU A 146 6.20 -4.69 -15.37
C LEU A 146 7.15 -5.90 -15.34
N LYS A 147 6.63 -7.12 -15.17
CA LYS A 147 7.44 -8.35 -15.20
C LYS A 147 8.10 -8.58 -16.56
N ASP A 148 7.38 -8.28 -17.66
CA ASP A 148 7.91 -8.38 -19.02
C ASP A 148 9.03 -7.35 -19.24
N GLU A 149 8.85 -6.11 -18.76
CA GLU A 149 9.90 -5.07 -18.80
C GLU A 149 11.14 -5.48 -18.00
N ILE A 150 10.97 -6.01 -16.78
CA ILE A 150 12.08 -6.51 -15.97
C ILE A 150 12.81 -7.65 -16.70
N SER A 151 12.07 -8.58 -17.31
CA SER A 151 12.65 -9.70 -18.06
C SER A 151 13.47 -9.22 -19.28
N ASN A 152 13.02 -8.16 -19.95
CA ASN A 152 13.75 -7.55 -21.05
C ASN A 152 15.02 -6.83 -20.55
N LEU A 153 14.93 -6.14 -19.41
CA LEU A 153 16.07 -5.50 -18.75
C LEU A 153 17.15 -6.53 -18.38
N GLN A 154 16.76 -7.67 -17.80
CA GLN A 154 17.67 -8.77 -17.47
C GLN A 154 18.41 -9.32 -18.71
N LYS A 155 17.74 -9.37 -19.87
CA LYS A 155 18.37 -9.78 -21.13
C LYS A 155 19.40 -8.74 -21.60
N GLN A 156 19.09 -7.45 -21.49
CA GLN A 156 20.02 -6.39 -21.91
C GLN A 156 21.26 -6.26 -21.01
N LEU A 157 21.14 -6.58 -19.72
CA LEU A 157 22.32 -6.63 -18.84
C LEU A 157 23.38 -7.62 -19.33
N LYS A 158 22.97 -8.66 -20.08
CA LYS A 158 23.89 -9.62 -20.73
C LYS A 158 24.59 -9.06 -21.96
N THR A 159 23.96 -8.14 -22.70
CA THR A 159 24.47 -7.66 -24.00
C THR A 159 25.45 -6.50 -23.88
N ASN A 160 25.78 -6.04 -22.67
CA ASN A 160 26.68 -4.89 -22.43
C ASN A 160 26.15 -3.56 -23.01
N GLU A 161 24.87 -3.49 -23.36
CA GLU A 161 24.22 -2.27 -23.84
C GLU A 161 23.88 -1.30 -22.69
N ASP A 162 23.80 0.00 -22.98
CA ASP A 162 23.38 1.00 -22.01
C ASP A 162 21.90 0.81 -21.64
N SER A 163 21.67 0.37 -20.40
CA SER A 163 20.35 0.08 -19.83
C SER A 163 19.78 1.25 -19.00
N SER A 164 20.48 2.38 -18.90
CA SER A 164 20.12 3.49 -18.00
C SER A 164 18.73 4.08 -18.29
N SER A 165 18.38 4.18 -19.58
CA SER A 165 17.06 4.68 -20.02
C SER A 165 15.92 3.71 -19.67
N LEU A 166 16.18 2.40 -19.74
CA LEU A 166 15.20 1.36 -19.41
C LEU A 166 14.93 1.31 -17.90
N PHE A 167 15.97 1.39 -17.06
CA PHE A 167 15.81 1.49 -15.62
C PHE A 167 14.97 2.72 -15.23
N SER A 168 15.27 3.88 -15.82
CA SER A 168 14.49 5.11 -15.58
C SER A 168 13.01 4.92 -15.89
N ARG A 169 12.70 4.38 -17.08
CA ARG A 169 11.31 4.12 -17.51
C ARG A 169 10.59 3.11 -16.62
N LEU A 170 11.25 2.02 -16.25
CA LEU A 170 10.69 0.99 -15.37
C LEU A 170 10.36 1.56 -13.98
N LYS A 171 11.30 2.33 -13.39
CA LYS A 171 11.09 2.99 -12.09
C LYS A 171 9.94 3.99 -12.12
N GLU A 172 9.83 4.78 -13.18
CA GLU A 172 8.72 5.72 -13.37
C GLU A 172 7.38 4.98 -13.43
N ARG A 173 7.32 3.90 -14.23
CA ARG A 173 6.12 3.08 -14.38
C ARG A 173 5.69 2.43 -13.06
N LEU A 174 6.63 1.78 -12.36
CA LEU A 174 6.36 1.16 -11.06
C LEU A 174 5.94 2.20 -10.00
N SER A 175 6.56 3.37 -10.00
CA SER A 175 6.19 4.46 -9.07
C SER A 175 4.78 4.98 -9.36
N ALA A 176 4.41 5.13 -10.63
CA ALA A 176 3.07 5.50 -11.03
C ALA A 176 2.04 4.44 -10.63
N PHE A 177 2.37 3.16 -10.80
CA PHE A 177 1.56 2.04 -10.37
C PHE A 177 1.34 2.05 -8.85
N LEU A 178 2.41 2.11 -8.06
CA LEU A 178 2.36 2.19 -6.60
C LEU A 178 1.52 3.38 -6.11
N LYS A 179 1.65 4.54 -6.76
CA LYS A 179 0.83 5.73 -6.45
C LYS A 179 -0.65 5.46 -6.73
N ARG A 180 -0.99 4.79 -7.83
CA ARG A 180 -2.38 4.41 -8.11
C ARG A 180 -2.91 3.42 -7.08
N GLN A 181 -2.12 2.44 -6.65
CA GLN A 181 -2.57 1.47 -5.65
C GLN A 181 -2.78 2.06 -4.26
N SER A 182 -1.92 3.00 -3.87
CA SER A 182 -2.08 3.73 -2.60
C SER A 182 -3.23 4.76 -2.63
N THR A 183 -3.62 5.24 -3.81
CA THR A 183 -4.67 6.26 -3.99
C THR A 183 -6.04 5.64 -4.34
N GLY A 184 -6.09 4.54 -5.08
CA GLY A 184 -7.32 3.91 -5.58
C GLY A 184 -8.23 3.30 -4.52
N LYS A 185 -7.71 3.01 -3.32
CA LYS A 185 -8.53 2.65 -2.15
C LYS A 185 -9.34 3.86 -1.61
N GLN A 186 -8.98 5.10 -1.94
CA GLN A 186 -9.71 6.31 -1.51
C GLN A 186 -11.10 6.42 -2.15
N SER A 187 -11.27 6.06 -3.42
CA SER A 187 -12.55 6.21 -4.14
C SER A 187 -13.63 5.27 -3.59
N ARG A 188 -13.27 4.02 -3.28
CA ARG A 188 -14.22 3.01 -2.78
C ARG A 188 -14.74 3.30 -1.37
N GLN A 189 -13.93 3.91 -0.50
CA GLN A 189 -14.38 4.31 0.85
C GLN A 189 -15.25 5.58 0.85
N VAL A 190 -14.98 6.54 -0.04
CA VAL A 190 -15.76 7.78 -0.12
C VAL A 190 -17.15 7.53 -0.73
N GLU A 191 -17.31 6.57 -1.64
CA GLU A 191 -18.61 6.20 -2.19
C GLU A 191 -19.48 5.42 -1.20
N SER A 192 -18.89 4.55 -0.37
CA SER A 192 -19.62 3.80 0.67
C SER A 192 -20.12 4.68 1.83
N GLN A 193 -19.60 5.90 1.99
CA GLN A 193 -20.05 6.86 3.02
C GLN A 193 -21.11 7.85 2.49
N ARG A 194 -21.54 7.70 1.22
CA ARG A 194 -22.59 8.52 0.58
C ARG A 194 -23.92 7.79 0.40
N GLN A 195 -24.06 6.58 0.94
CA GLN A 195 -25.31 5.81 0.97
C GLN A 195 -25.87 5.74 2.38
#